data_AF-A0A8S3YH32-F1
#
_entry.id   AF-A0A8S3YH32-F1
#
_cell.length_a   1.000
_cell.length_b   1.000
_cell.length_c   1.000
_cell.angle_alpha   90.00
_cell.angle_beta   90.00
_cell.angle_gamma   90.00
#
_symmetry.space_group_name_H-M   'P 1'
#
loop_
_entity.id
_entity.type
_entity.pdbx_description
1 polymer ?
#
loop_
_entity_poly.entity_id
_entity_poly.type
_entity_poly.pdbx_seq_one_letter_code
_entity_poly.pdbx_strand_id
1 'polypeptide(L)'
;MTPGILDDLQHMSDLRKTSVINNVDIVALQETQLSSSGSIKEKDFTFFWQGKPSSESMEQGVGFAIRNRLLGTATPPTGGSERILKIQVQTRAGPVTLISAYAPTLPPSPDSKDKFYEELISTLSEVPDREALFILGDFNARVGALHSSWRSCMGHFGLGKMNENGERLLELCCLHNLCITNTFFDLKPQHKVSWRHPRSKHWHQLDIILTKRSHLHLVKVTRSYHSADCDTDHSLVCSKVKLIPITTHI
;
A
#
# COMPACT_ATOMS: atom_id res chain seq x y z
N MET A 1 -19.41 -22.50 18.74
CA MET A 1 -20.06 -21.70 17.68
C MET A 1 -19.18 -20.50 17.46
N THR A 2 -18.39 -20.52 16.39
CA THR A 2 -17.37 -19.51 16.07
C THR A 2 -18.01 -18.35 15.32
N PRO A 3 -18.12 -17.14 15.92
CA PRO A 3 -18.64 -15.96 15.24
C PRO A 3 -17.63 -15.35 14.25
N GLY A 4 -16.35 -15.74 14.32
CA GLY A 4 -15.21 -15.02 13.72
C GLY A 4 -15.37 -14.69 12.23
N ILE A 5 -15.60 -15.67 11.36
CA ILE A 5 -15.54 -15.43 9.91
C ILE A 5 -16.61 -14.43 9.43
N LEU A 6 -17.80 -14.41 10.03
CA LEU A 6 -18.88 -13.55 9.54
C LEU A 6 -18.77 -12.11 10.07
N ASP A 7 -18.27 -11.93 11.29
CA ASP A 7 -18.01 -10.62 11.88
C ASP A 7 -16.72 -9.99 11.30
N ASP A 8 -15.69 -10.80 11.01
CA ASP A 8 -14.46 -10.36 10.33
C ASP A 8 -14.75 -9.82 8.90
N LEU A 9 -15.73 -10.42 8.22
CA LEU A 9 -16.22 -9.95 6.92
C LEU A 9 -17.08 -8.68 7.01
N GLN A 10 -17.52 -8.26 8.20
CA GLN A 10 -18.20 -6.98 8.40
C GLN A 10 -17.22 -5.80 8.39
N HIS A 11 -15.97 -5.95 8.83
CA HIS A 11 -14.97 -4.88 8.67
C HIS A 11 -14.58 -4.64 7.21
N MET A 12 -14.49 -5.72 6.42
CA MET A 12 -14.43 -5.61 4.96
C MET A 12 -15.70 -5.02 4.35
N SER A 13 -16.81 -5.00 5.10
CA SER A 13 -18.06 -4.41 4.67
C SER A 13 -18.08 -2.89 4.65
N ASP A 14 -17.29 -2.23 5.50
CA ASP A 14 -17.27 -0.77 5.54
C ASP A 14 -16.45 -0.18 4.39
N LEU A 15 -15.46 -0.92 3.88
CA LEU A 15 -14.85 -0.65 2.57
C LEU A 15 -15.89 -0.67 1.42
N ARG A 16 -17.06 -1.31 1.60
CA ARG A 16 -18.13 -1.40 0.57
C ARG A 16 -18.88 -0.09 0.36
N LYS A 17 -18.79 0.89 1.27
CA LYS A 17 -19.69 2.06 1.28
C LYS A 17 -19.18 3.28 0.52
N THR A 18 -17.94 3.24 0.04
CA THR A 18 -17.28 4.45 -0.47
C THR A 18 -17.31 4.55 -2.01
N SER A 19 -17.93 5.63 -2.53
CA SER A 19 -17.94 5.97 -3.97
C SER A 19 -16.53 6.16 -4.59
N VAL A 20 -15.54 6.55 -3.77
CA VAL A 20 -14.13 6.64 -4.16
C VAL A 20 -13.54 5.26 -4.46
N ILE A 21 -13.79 4.25 -3.62
CA ILE A 21 -13.35 2.87 -3.86
C ILE A 21 -13.99 2.33 -5.15
N ASN A 22 -15.24 2.73 -5.45
CA ASN A 22 -15.92 2.43 -6.72
C ASN A 22 -15.26 3.03 -7.97
N ASN A 23 -14.27 3.91 -7.83
CA ASN A 23 -13.46 4.42 -8.94
C ASN A 23 -12.00 3.92 -8.92
N VAL A 24 -11.63 3.04 -8.01
CA VAL A 24 -10.28 2.45 -7.90
C VAL A 24 -10.26 1.04 -8.48
N ASP A 25 -9.23 0.71 -9.25
CA ASP A 25 -9.07 -0.59 -9.91
C ASP A 25 -8.57 -1.68 -8.96
N ILE A 26 -7.56 -1.34 -8.16
CA ILE A 26 -6.89 -2.22 -7.22
C ILE A 26 -6.57 -1.41 -5.96
N VAL A 27 -6.90 -1.96 -4.79
CA VAL A 27 -6.67 -1.34 -3.48
C VAL A 27 -5.75 -2.26 -2.69
N ALA A 28 -4.65 -1.72 -2.16
CA ALA A 28 -3.86 -2.40 -1.13
C ALA A 28 -4.49 -2.10 0.24
N LEU A 29 -4.64 -3.13 1.07
CA LEU A 29 -5.22 -3.05 2.40
C LEU A 29 -4.15 -3.40 3.45
N GLN A 30 -4.16 -2.68 4.56
CA GLN A 30 -3.35 -2.92 5.74
C GLN A 30 -4.29 -3.00 6.96
N GLU A 31 -3.81 -3.59 8.04
CA GLU A 31 -4.61 -3.83 9.26
C GLU A 31 -5.92 -4.56 8.95
N THR A 32 -5.85 -5.58 8.08
CA THR A 32 -7.06 -6.34 7.70
C THR A 32 -7.65 -7.11 8.89
N GLN A 33 -6.82 -7.43 9.88
CA GLN A 33 -7.20 -8.19 11.08
C GLN A 33 -7.83 -9.54 10.73
N LEU A 34 -7.38 -10.15 9.62
CA LEU A 34 -7.84 -11.46 9.17
C LEU A 34 -6.76 -12.49 9.45
N SER A 35 -7.15 -13.65 9.98
CA SER A 35 -6.21 -14.73 10.22
C SER A 35 -5.90 -15.50 8.93
N SER A 36 -4.72 -16.10 8.90
CA SER A 36 -4.19 -16.94 7.82
C SER A 36 -4.20 -16.24 6.46
N SER A 37 -4.05 -17.00 5.38
CA SER A 37 -4.29 -16.51 4.03
C SER A 37 -5.70 -16.88 3.57
N GLY A 38 -6.25 -16.08 2.68
CA GLY A 38 -7.54 -16.40 2.08
C GLY A 38 -7.94 -15.47 0.96
N SER A 39 -9.11 -15.79 0.38
CA SER A 39 -9.74 -14.94 -0.62
C SER A 39 -11.26 -15.02 -0.52
N ILE A 40 -11.93 -13.92 -0.88
CA ILE A 40 -13.39 -13.86 -0.98
C ILE A 40 -13.78 -13.02 -2.19
N LYS A 41 -14.67 -13.57 -3.02
CA LYS A 41 -15.23 -12.87 -4.18
C LYS A 41 -16.56 -12.23 -3.79
N GLU A 42 -16.61 -10.92 -3.91
CA GLU A 42 -17.80 -10.09 -3.68
C GLU A 42 -18.35 -9.60 -5.02
N LYS A 43 -19.41 -8.78 -4.99
CA LYS A 43 -20.09 -8.28 -6.21
C LYS A 43 -19.15 -7.60 -7.20
N ASP A 44 -18.37 -6.62 -6.74
CA ASP A 44 -17.53 -5.77 -7.61
C ASP A 44 -16.03 -6.04 -7.49
N PHE A 45 -15.61 -6.67 -6.38
CA PHE A 45 -14.21 -6.92 -6.03
C PHE A 45 -14.00 -8.36 -5.57
N THR A 46 -12.79 -8.86 -5.76
CA THR A 46 -12.29 -10.03 -5.06
C THR A 46 -11.16 -9.59 -4.16
N PHE A 47 -11.24 -10.03 -2.91
CA PHE A 47 -10.27 -9.71 -1.88
C PHE A 47 -9.34 -10.90 -1.68
N PHE A 48 -8.07 -10.59 -1.47
CA PHE A 48 -7.03 -11.52 -1.07
C PHE A 48 -6.36 -10.96 0.17
N TRP A 49 -6.05 -11.79 1.15
CA TRP A 49 -5.36 -11.35 2.36
C TRP A 49 -4.32 -12.38 2.83
N GLN A 50 -3.39 -11.87 3.61
CA GLN A 50 -2.44 -12.62 4.39
C GLN A 50 -2.37 -11.97 5.78
N GLY A 51 -2.64 -12.77 6.80
CA GLY A 51 -2.42 -12.41 8.19
C GLY A 51 -1.71 -13.53 8.94
N LYS A 52 -1.67 -13.37 10.26
CA LYS A 52 -1.03 -14.32 11.17
C LYS A 52 -1.79 -15.64 11.27
N PRO A 53 -1.13 -16.74 11.68
CA PRO A 53 -1.82 -17.99 11.99
C PRO A 53 -2.99 -17.76 12.96
N SER A 54 -4.06 -18.54 12.83
CA SER A 54 -5.26 -18.41 13.68
C SER A 54 -5.03 -18.63 15.18
N SER A 55 -3.85 -19.12 15.56
CA SER A 55 -3.39 -19.29 16.94
C SER A 55 -2.81 -18.00 17.56
N GLU A 56 -2.60 -16.94 16.77
CA GLU A 56 -2.03 -15.67 17.20
C GLU A 56 -3.04 -14.52 17.17
N SER A 57 -2.69 -13.36 17.74
CA SER A 57 -3.54 -12.17 17.73
C SER A 57 -3.80 -11.68 16.30
N MET A 58 -5.06 -11.31 16.02
CA MET A 58 -5.51 -10.79 14.72
C MET A 58 -5.23 -9.28 14.57
N GLU A 59 -4.13 -8.77 15.12
CA GLU A 59 -3.81 -7.33 15.16
C GLU A 59 -3.06 -6.84 13.90
N GLN A 60 -2.84 -7.72 12.92
CA GLN A 60 -2.02 -7.46 11.74
C GLN A 60 -2.71 -8.01 10.49
N GLY A 61 -2.12 -7.79 9.33
CA GLY A 61 -2.58 -8.35 8.08
C GLY A 61 -2.54 -7.35 6.95
N VAL A 62 -2.30 -7.87 5.76
CA VAL A 62 -2.27 -7.13 4.52
C VAL A 62 -3.14 -7.82 3.48
N GLY A 63 -3.63 -7.05 2.53
CA GLY A 63 -4.49 -7.58 1.49
C GLY A 63 -4.50 -6.76 0.21
N PHE A 64 -5.22 -7.27 -0.77
CA PHE A 64 -5.63 -6.56 -1.96
C PHE A 64 -7.13 -6.73 -2.20
N ALA A 65 -7.80 -5.65 -2.57
CA ALA A 65 -9.09 -5.71 -3.24
C ALA A 65 -8.87 -5.44 -4.74
N ILE A 66 -9.18 -6.42 -5.58
CA ILE A 66 -9.02 -6.33 -7.05
C ILE A 66 -10.41 -6.29 -7.68
N ARG A 67 -10.68 -5.32 -8.56
CA ARG A 67 -11.95 -5.32 -9.30
C ARG A 67 -12.14 -6.63 -10.05
N ASN A 68 -13.35 -7.18 -9.99
CA ASN A 68 -13.67 -8.47 -10.61
C ASN A 68 -13.34 -8.51 -12.11
N ARG A 69 -13.52 -7.39 -12.83
CA ARG A 69 -13.16 -7.28 -14.26
C ARG A 69 -11.66 -7.37 -14.55
N LEU A 70 -10.80 -7.25 -13.54
CA LEU A 70 -9.33 -7.33 -13.65
C LEU A 70 -8.77 -8.67 -13.21
N LEU A 71 -9.58 -9.58 -12.67
CA LEU A 71 -9.06 -10.86 -12.15
C LEU A 71 -8.43 -11.71 -13.23
N GLY A 72 -8.94 -11.69 -14.46
CA GLY A 72 -8.32 -12.39 -15.59
C GLY A 72 -6.97 -11.80 -16.03
N THR A 73 -6.56 -10.68 -15.43
CA THR A 73 -5.27 -10.03 -15.68
C THR A 73 -4.31 -10.20 -14.50
N ALA A 74 -4.79 -10.63 -13.33
CA ALA A 74 -4.03 -10.64 -12.09
C ALA A 74 -3.68 -12.07 -11.68
N THR A 75 -2.43 -12.28 -11.28
CA THR A 75 -2.00 -13.51 -10.61
C THR A 75 -2.32 -13.39 -9.12
N PRO A 76 -3.11 -14.32 -8.54
CA PRO A 76 -3.36 -14.34 -7.10
C PRO A 76 -2.05 -14.41 -6.30
N PRO A 77 -2.03 -13.88 -5.07
CA PRO A 77 -0.86 -13.99 -4.22
C PRO A 77 -0.60 -15.46 -3.87
N THR A 78 0.65 -15.91 -4.01
CA THR A 78 1.07 -17.30 -3.70
C THR A 78 1.87 -17.42 -2.40
N GLY A 79 1.96 -16.33 -1.63
CA GLY A 79 2.72 -16.24 -0.38
C GLY A 79 2.82 -14.80 0.11
N GLY A 80 3.56 -14.61 1.19
CA GLY A 80 3.73 -13.33 1.87
C GLY A 80 3.75 -13.51 3.39
N SER A 81 3.66 -12.40 4.10
CA SER A 81 3.48 -12.36 5.56
C SER A 81 2.28 -11.51 5.92
N GLU A 82 1.98 -11.41 7.21
CA GLU A 82 1.02 -10.46 7.75
C GLU A 82 1.38 -8.98 7.50
N ARG A 83 2.56 -8.70 6.92
CA ARG A 83 3.06 -7.36 6.62
C ARG A 83 3.33 -7.10 5.16
N ILE A 84 3.56 -8.13 4.34
CA ILE A 84 3.90 -7.98 2.93
C ILE A 84 3.11 -8.98 2.09
N LEU A 85 2.36 -8.46 1.12
CA LEU A 85 1.64 -9.25 0.14
C LEU A 85 1.93 -8.73 -1.27
N LYS A 86 2.19 -9.64 -2.20
CA LYS A 86 2.54 -9.32 -3.58
C LYS A 86 1.53 -9.92 -4.55
N ILE A 87 1.13 -9.12 -5.54
CA ILE A 87 0.39 -9.58 -6.71
C ILE A 87 1.05 -9.08 -7.99
N GLN A 88 0.78 -9.74 -9.11
CA GLN A 88 1.22 -9.29 -10.43
C GLN A 88 0.01 -9.09 -11.33
N VAL A 89 0.03 -8.03 -12.13
CA VAL A 89 -1.03 -7.69 -13.08
C VAL A 89 -0.44 -7.56 -14.47
N GLN A 90 -1.03 -8.24 -15.45
CA GLN A 90 -0.64 -8.20 -16.84
C GLN A 90 -1.17 -6.93 -17.51
N THR A 91 -0.29 -6.19 -18.19
CA THR A 91 -0.65 -4.96 -18.90
C THR A 91 -0.07 -4.94 -20.32
N ARG A 92 -0.55 -4.05 -21.17
CA ARG A 92 0.00 -3.84 -22.52
C ARG A 92 1.49 -3.49 -22.54
N ALA A 93 2.01 -2.92 -21.46
CA ALA A 93 3.42 -2.54 -21.32
C ALA A 93 4.27 -3.64 -20.67
N GLY A 94 3.70 -4.82 -20.41
CA GLY A 94 4.30 -5.91 -19.65
C GLY A 94 3.67 -6.09 -18.27
N PRO A 95 4.16 -7.07 -17.49
CA PRO A 95 3.69 -7.30 -16.13
C PRO A 95 3.97 -6.10 -15.23
N VAL A 96 3.16 -5.95 -14.18
CA VAL A 96 3.31 -4.95 -13.14
C VAL A 96 3.15 -5.62 -11.79
N THR A 97 4.18 -5.53 -10.96
CA THR A 97 4.13 -6.01 -9.58
C THR A 97 3.54 -4.93 -8.68
N LEU A 98 2.57 -5.32 -7.86
CA LEU A 98 2.01 -4.51 -6.78
C LEU A 98 2.34 -5.18 -5.45
N ILE A 99 2.86 -4.41 -4.49
CA ILE A 99 3.15 -4.87 -3.13
C ILE A 99 2.31 -4.07 -2.16
N SER A 100 1.55 -4.76 -1.31
CA SER A 100 0.92 -4.19 -0.10
C SER A 100 1.90 -4.36 1.04
N ALA A 101 2.28 -3.27 1.71
CA ALA A 101 3.24 -3.27 2.79
C ALA A 101 2.64 -2.62 4.06
N TYR A 102 2.89 -3.20 5.22
CA TYR A 102 2.50 -2.66 6.51
C TYR A 102 3.67 -2.66 7.49
N ALA A 103 4.28 -1.48 7.67
CA ALA A 103 5.42 -1.34 8.56
C ALA A 103 5.00 -1.44 10.03
N PRO A 104 5.87 -1.95 10.92
CA PRO A 104 5.57 -2.08 12.35
C PRO A 104 5.21 -0.75 13.02
N THR A 105 4.13 -0.79 13.83
CA THR A 105 3.63 0.32 14.65
C THR A 105 4.48 0.51 15.91
N LEU A 106 4.55 1.75 16.45
CA LEU A 106 5.40 2.10 17.59
C LEU A 106 4.86 1.65 18.96
N PRO A 107 5.75 1.20 19.89
CA PRO A 107 7.17 0.94 19.69
C PRO A 107 7.39 -0.51 19.20
N PRO A 108 7.89 -0.74 17.97
CA PRO A 108 8.37 -2.07 17.62
C PRO A 108 9.72 -2.30 18.31
N SER A 109 10.08 -3.56 18.54
CA SER A 109 11.49 -3.88 18.78
C SER A 109 12.33 -3.51 17.54
N PRO A 110 13.61 -3.10 17.70
CA PRO A 110 14.51 -2.91 16.56
C PRO A 110 14.47 -4.10 15.60
N ASP A 111 14.50 -5.32 16.13
CA ASP A 111 14.41 -6.58 15.38
C ASP A 111 13.17 -6.66 14.49
N SER A 112 12.02 -6.14 14.95
CA SER A 112 10.78 -6.16 14.16
C SER A 112 10.85 -5.21 12.97
N LYS A 113 11.52 -4.06 13.12
CA LYS A 113 11.74 -3.13 12.00
C LYS A 113 12.69 -3.74 10.98
N ASP A 114 13.80 -4.30 11.45
CA ASP A 114 14.84 -4.85 10.59
C ASP A 114 14.29 -6.04 9.80
N LYS A 115 13.56 -6.95 10.46
CA LYS A 115 12.86 -8.06 9.80
C LYS A 115 11.90 -7.58 8.69
N PHE A 116 11.12 -6.53 8.93
CA PHE A 116 10.22 -5.98 7.90
C PHE A 116 10.99 -5.47 6.68
N TYR A 117 12.08 -4.71 6.89
CA TYR A 117 12.86 -4.18 5.78
C TYR A 117 13.65 -5.27 5.04
N GLU A 118 14.18 -6.27 5.74
CA GLU A 118 14.81 -7.46 5.12
C GLU A 118 13.82 -8.22 4.24
N GLU A 119 12.59 -8.45 4.73
CA GLU A 119 11.54 -9.12 3.97
C GLU A 119 11.11 -8.28 2.76
N LEU A 120 11.00 -6.96 2.90
CA LEU A 120 10.69 -6.06 1.80
C LEU A 120 11.81 -6.09 0.75
N ILE A 121 13.07 -6.05 1.15
CA ILE A 121 14.23 -6.16 0.24
C ILE A 121 14.22 -7.51 -0.48
N SER A 122 13.95 -8.61 0.23
CA SER A 122 13.82 -9.94 -0.38
C SER A 122 12.71 -9.94 -1.43
N THR A 123 11.54 -9.39 -1.11
CA THR A 123 10.41 -9.30 -2.05
C THR A 123 10.75 -8.44 -3.27
N LEU A 124 11.51 -7.36 -3.08
CA LEU A 124 11.98 -6.51 -4.18
C LEU A 124 12.98 -7.23 -5.09
N SER A 125 13.83 -8.09 -4.54
CA SER A 125 14.83 -8.83 -5.33
C SER A 125 14.21 -9.85 -6.30
N GLU A 126 12.98 -10.28 -6.03
CA GLU A 126 12.21 -11.16 -6.90
C GLU A 126 11.58 -10.43 -8.10
N VAL A 127 11.53 -9.09 -8.09
CA VAL A 127 10.89 -8.29 -9.14
C VAL A 127 11.91 -7.96 -10.23
N PRO A 128 11.71 -8.41 -11.48
CA PRO A 128 12.62 -8.10 -12.58
C PRO A 128 12.82 -6.59 -12.76
N ASP A 129 14.04 -6.16 -13.08
CA ASP A 129 14.38 -4.73 -13.20
C ASP A 129 13.47 -3.97 -14.17
N ARG A 130 13.18 -4.59 -15.31
CA ARG A 130 12.32 -4.03 -16.38
C ARG A 130 10.83 -4.03 -16.04
N GLU A 131 10.42 -4.78 -15.02
CA GLU A 131 9.02 -4.85 -14.60
C GLU A 131 8.63 -3.58 -13.83
N ALA A 132 7.46 -3.03 -14.15
CA ALA A 132 6.93 -1.92 -13.38
C ALA A 132 6.56 -2.38 -11.97
N LEU A 133 6.79 -1.51 -10.99
CA LEU A 133 6.63 -1.82 -9.58
C LEU A 133 5.90 -0.67 -8.89
N PHE A 134 4.89 -1.01 -8.10
CA PHE A 134 4.29 -0.11 -7.13
C PHE A 134 4.23 -0.78 -5.76
N ILE A 135 4.71 -0.08 -4.74
CA ILE A 135 4.60 -0.50 -3.34
C ILE A 135 3.64 0.47 -2.70
N LEU A 136 2.59 -0.05 -2.07
CA LEU A 136 1.52 0.71 -1.46
C LEU A 136 1.44 0.27 0.00
N GLY A 137 1.37 1.21 0.92
CA GLY A 137 1.30 0.82 2.31
C GLY A 137 1.29 1.94 3.30
N ASP A 138 0.92 1.59 4.51
CA ASP A 138 1.24 2.38 5.69
C ASP A 138 2.65 2.01 6.16
N PHE A 139 3.57 2.96 6.02
CA PHE A 139 4.96 2.79 6.42
C PHE A 139 5.24 3.34 7.82
N ASN A 140 4.22 3.89 8.50
CA ASN A 140 4.39 4.60 9.76
C ASN A 140 5.52 5.67 9.67
N ALA A 141 5.71 6.22 8.47
CA ALA A 141 6.89 6.99 8.08
C ALA A 141 6.49 8.40 7.66
N ARG A 142 7.13 9.39 8.29
CA ARG A 142 7.08 10.79 7.85
C ARG A 142 8.41 11.09 7.20
N VAL A 143 8.41 11.30 5.90
CA VAL A 143 9.63 11.53 5.09
C VAL A 143 10.07 12.99 5.08
N GLY A 144 9.21 13.88 5.54
CA GLY A 144 9.49 15.31 5.63
C GLY A 144 9.42 16.04 4.27
N ALA A 145 9.97 17.25 4.25
CA ALA A 145 9.98 18.15 3.08
C ALA A 145 11.38 18.44 2.52
N LEU A 146 12.43 17.80 3.05
CA LEU A 146 13.84 18.09 2.70
C LEU A 146 14.27 17.41 1.39
N HIS A 147 13.70 17.84 0.26
CA HIS A 147 14.04 17.34 -1.08
C HIS A 147 15.54 17.43 -1.40
N SER A 148 16.22 18.51 -0.98
CA SER A 148 17.63 18.75 -1.31
C SER A 148 18.57 17.63 -0.87
N SER A 149 18.24 16.94 0.23
CA SER A 149 19.05 15.84 0.75
C SER A 149 18.71 14.49 0.10
N TRP A 150 17.54 14.38 -0.54
CA TRP A 150 16.95 13.11 -1.02
C TRP A 150 16.46 13.22 -2.47
N ARG A 151 17.19 13.95 -3.32
CA ARG A 151 16.76 14.29 -4.69
C ARG A 151 16.50 13.08 -5.60
N SER A 152 17.17 11.95 -5.32
CA SER A 152 17.02 10.71 -6.07
C SER A 152 15.61 10.12 -5.94
N CYS A 153 15.03 10.15 -4.73
CA CYS A 153 13.79 9.47 -4.38
C CYS A 153 12.61 10.39 -4.01
N MET A 154 12.85 11.65 -3.66
CA MET A 154 11.80 12.62 -3.31
C MET A 154 11.57 13.67 -4.40
N GLY A 155 10.33 14.13 -4.52
CA GLY A 155 9.97 15.35 -5.24
C GLY A 155 10.00 16.59 -4.33
N HIS A 156 9.67 17.75 -4.90
CA HIS A 156 9.75 19.05 -4.22
C HIS A 156 8.61 19.32 -3.22
N PHE A 157 7.58 18.47 -3.18
CA PHE A 157 6.33 18.74 -2.48
C PHE A 157 6.11 17.84 -1.25
N GLY A 158 7.21 17.36 -0.65
CA GLY A 158 7.19 16.64 0.63
C GLY A 158 6.59 17.48 1.78
N LEU A 159 6.22 16.80 2.88
CA LEU A 159 5.45 17.41 3.97
C LEU A 159 6.07 17.14 5.34
N GLY A 160 6.12 18.17 6.17
CA GLY A 160 6.40 18.05 7.60
C GLY A 160 7.86 17.74 7.93
N LYS A 161 8.08 17.19 9.13
CA LYS A 161 9.40 16.81 9.64
C LYS A 161 9.60 15.30 9.52
N MET A 162 10.80 14.91 9.09
CA MET A 162 11.21 13.52 8.99
C MET A 162 11.22 12.84 10.37
N ASN A 163 10.75 11.59 10.47
CA ASN A 163 10.95 10.72 11.63
C ASN A 163 11.92 9.57 11.28
N GLU A 164 12.33 8.79 12.29
CA GLU A 164 13.26 7.64 12.11
C GLU A 164 12.77 6.65 11.04
N ASN A 165 11.48 6.32 11.03
CA ASN A 165 10.89 5.44 10.01
C ASN A 165 10.97 6.06 8.61
N GLY A 166 10.83 7.38 8.50
CA GLY A 166 10.99 8.13 7.25
C GLY A 166 12.43 8.12 6.74
N GLU A 167 13.42 8.21 7.62
CA GLU A 167 14.83 8.09 7.26
C GLU A 167 15.14 6.70 6.70
N ARG A 168 14.76 5.63 7.43
CA ARG A 168 14.92 4.24 6.96
C ARG A 168 14.24 4.00 5.60
N LEU A 169 13.03 4.54 5.42
CA LEU A 169 12.31 4.42 4.15
C LEU A 169 13.04 5.13 3.01
N LEU A 170 13.62 6.30 3.28
CA LEU A 170 14.38 7.07 2.29
C LEU A 170 15.71 6.39 1.92
N GLU A 171 16.39 5.78 2.90
CA GLU A 171 17.59 4.95 2.66
C GLU A 171 17.27 3.76 1.74
N LEU A 172 16.19 3.02 2.04
CA LEU A 172 15.69 1.94 1.16
C LEU A 172 15.41 2.49 -0.25
N CYS A 173 14.73 3.64 -0.35
CA CYS A 173 14.41 4.22 -1.64
C CYS A 173 15.65 4.62 -2.44
N CYS A 174 16.68 5.16 -1.78
CA CYS A 174 17.96 5.47 -2.41
C CYS A 174 18.67 4.20 -2.90
N LEU A 175 18.72 3.17 -2.07
CA LEU A 175 19.39 1.91 -2.38
C LEU A 175 18.74 1.19 -3.57
N HIS A 176 17.40 1.16 -3.63
CA HIS A 176 16.65 0.43 -4.65
C HIS A 176 16.09 1.32 -5.79
N ASN A 177 16.60 2.56 -5.91
CA ASN A 177 16.15 3.52 -6.93
C ASN A 177 14.61 3.70 -6.97
N LEU A 178 13.98 3.77 -5.80
CA LEU A 178 12.54 4.02 -5.66
C LEU A 178 12.26 5.51 -5.46
N CYS A 179 11.03 5.91 -5.73
CA CYS A 179 10.54 7.28 -5.62
C CYS A 179 9.24 7.33 -4.82
N ILE A 180 9.17 8.27 -3.90
CA ILE A 180 8.00 8.54 -3.06
C ILE A 180 7.01 9.41 -3.84
N THR A 181 6.07 8.76 -4.53
CA THR A 181 5.18 9.44 -5.49
C THR A 181 4.34 10.55 -4.87
N ASN A 182 4.00 10.43 -3.58
CA ASN A 182 3.26 11.44 -2.81
C ASN A 182 3.94 12.82 -2.79
N THR A 183 5.25 12.88 -3.05
CA THR A 183 6.07 14.11 -2.92
C THR A 183 6.33 14.82 -4.26
N PHE A 184 5.86 14.28 -5.38
CA PHE A 184 6.14 14.81 -6.73
C PHE A 184 5.09 15.77 -7.28
N PHE A 185 3.94 15.91 -6.62
CA PHE A 185 2.82 16.69 -7.13
C PHE A 185 2.50 17.89 -6.24
N ASP A 186 2.35 19.07 -6.87
CA ASP A 186 1.85 20.25 -6.18
C ASP A 186 0.34 20.13 -5.97
N LEU A 187 -0.06 19.87 -4.73
CA LEU A 187 -1.43 19.62 -4.34
C LEU A 187 -1.75 20.41 -3.07
N LYS A 188 -3.05 20.69 -2.88
CA LYS A 188 -3.56 21.25 -1.62
C LYS A 188 -3.18 20.34 -0.44
N PRO A 189 -2.91 20.89 0.76
CA PRO A 189 -2.49 20.10 1.93
C PRO A 189 -3.39 18.91 2.27
N GLN A 190 -4.70 19.08 2.19
CA GLN A 190 -5.72 18.03 2.39
C GLN A 190 -5.67 16.87 1.37
N HIS A 191 -4.85 16.96 0.33
CA HIS A 191 -4.65 15.88 -0.65
C HIS A 191 -3.28 15.21 -0.50
N LYS A 192 -2.51 15.61 0.52
CA LYS A 192 -1.18 15.08 0.83
C LYS A 192 -1.16 14.28 2.14
N VAL A 193 -2.06 14.55 3.07
CA VAL A 193 -2.14 13.88 4.37
C VAL A 193 -3.09 12.69 4.31
N SER A 194 -2.80 11.65 5.08
CA SER A 194 -3.53 10.38 5.03
C SER A 194 -3.99 9.90 6.40
N TRP A 195 -3.36 10.31 7.50
CA TRP A 195 -3.73 9.85 8.84
C TRP A 195 -4.02 11.02 9.79
N ARG A 196 -5.07 10.91 10.62
CA ARG A 196 -5.43 11.92 11.62
C ARG A 196 -5.14 11.41 13.02
N HIS A 197 -4.18 12.05 13.69
CA HIS A 197 -3.81 11.69 15.05
C HIS A 197 -5.02 11.74 16.00
N PRO A 198 -5.32 10.66 16.77
CA PRO A 198 -6.59 10.54 17.49
C PRO A 198 -6.78 11.60 18.57
N ARG A 199 -5.71 11.99 19.27
CA ARG A 199 -5.74 13.02 20.32
C ARG A 199 -5.59 14.45 19.78
N SER A 200 -4.46 14.77 19.15
CA SER A 200 -4.18 16.13 18.66
C SER A 200 -5.02 16.55 17.46
N LYS A 201 -5.71 15.61 16.80
CA LYS A 201 -6.47 15.81 15.55
C LYS A 201 -5.65 16.38 14.39
N HIS A 202 -4.32 16.39 14.51
CA HIS A 202 -3.40 16.82 13.46
C HIS A 202 -3.26 15.73 12.41
N TRP A 203 -3.13 16.17 11.16
CA TRP A 203 -2.98 15.28 10.02
C TRP A 203 -1.52 15.06 9.66
N HIS A 204 -1.18 13.82 9.31
CA HIS A 204 0.15 13.39 8.87
C HIS A 204 0.05 12.59 7.57
N GLN A 205 1.17 12.49 6.85
CA GLN A 205 1.32 11.60 5.70
C GLN A 205 2.09 10.38 6.20
N LEU A 206 1.42 9.22 6.29
CA LEU A 206 1.99 7.94 6.70
C LEU A 206 1.84 6.87 5.61
N ASP A 207 0.73 6.93 4.88
CA ASP A 207 0.42 6.08 3.74
C ASP A 207 1.17 6.57 2.50
N ILE A 208 2.10 5.75 2.02
CA ILE A 208 3.06 6.09 0.98
C ILE A 208 2.92 5.13 -0.20
N ILE A 209 2.97 5.69 -1.40
CA ILE A 209 3.07 4.93 -2.64
C ILE A 209 4.45 5.15 -3.26
N LEU A 210 5.20 4.06 -3.41
CA LEU A 210 6.51 4.02 -4.05
C LEU A 210 6.43 3.45 -5.46
N THR A 211 7.33 3.89 -6.33
CA THR A 211 7.58 3.26 -7.63
C THR A 211 9.05 3.39 -8.02
N LYS A 212 9.54 2.56 -8.94
CA LYS A 212 10.90 2.71 -9.49
C LYS A 212 11.06 4.08 -10.14
N ARG A 213 12.22 4.71 -9.97
CA ARG A 213 12.61 5.98 -10.59
C ARG A 213 12.37 5.98 -12.10
N SER A 214 12.74 4.89 -12.77
CA SER A 214 12.54 4.68 -14.21
C SER A 214 11.06 4.66 -14.62
N HIS A 215 10.16 4.25 -13.73
CA HIS A 215 8.72 4.13 -13.97
C HIS A 215 7.90 5.29 -13.43
N LEU A 216 8.53 6.30 -12.81
CA LEU A 216 7.83 7.47 -12.28
C LEU A 216 6.99 8.20 -13.34
N HIS A 217 7.43 8.19 -14.61
CA HIS A 217 6.70 8.80 -15.74
C HIS A 217 5.31 8.18 -16.01
N LEU A 218 5.05 6.98 -15.48
CA LEU A 218 3.76 6.31 -15.53
C LEU A 218 2.75 6.95 -14.55
N VAL A 219 3.22 7.60 -13.48
CA VAL A 219 2.37 8.21 -12.46
C VAL A 219 1.83 9.55 -12.95
N LYS A 220 0.51 9.70 -12.99
CA LYS A 220 -0.17 10.97 -13.33
C LYS A 220 -0.35 11.86 -12.11
N VAL A 221 -0.74 11.27 -10.98
CA VAL A 221 -0.95 11.96 -9.71
C VAL A 221 -1.04 10.93 -8.59
N THR A 222 -0.46 11.24 -7.45
CA THR A 222 -0.70 10.53 -6.18
C THR A 222 -1.32 11.51 -5.19
N ARG A 223 -2.46 11.15 -4.59
CA ARG A 223 -3.18 12.03 -3.64
C ARG A 223 -4.09 11.26 -2.69
N SER A 224 -4.37 11.89 -1.54
CA SER A 224 -5.32 11.40 -0.55
C SER A 224 -6.77 11.82 -0.84
N TYR A 225 -7.70 10.99 -0.42
CA TYR A 225 -9.15 11.18 -0.48
C TYR A 225 -9.78 10.97 0.90
N HIS A 226 -10.13 12.08 1.56
CA HIS A 226 -10.82 12.08 2.85
C HIS A 226 -12.34 11.82 2.73
N SER A 227 -12.88 11.81 1.52
CA SER A 227 -14.28 11.45 1.27
C SER A 227 -14.51 9.94 1.24
N ALA A 228 -13.49 9.16 1.62
CA ALA A 228 -13.65 7.74 1.80
C ALA A 228 -14.34 7.49 3.15
N ASP A 229 -15.60 7.07 3.09
CA ASP A 229 -16.41 6.75 4.26
C ASP A 229 -16.13 5.31 4.68
N CYS A 230 -14.92 5.13 5.21
CA CYS A 230 -14.49 3.94 5.93
C CYS A 230 -14.28 4.44 7.36
N ASP A 231 -14.86 3.79 8.37
CA ASP A 231 -14.74 4.18 9.78
C ASP A 231 -13.30 3.98 10.30
N THR A 232 -12.37 4.79 9.80
CA THR A 232 -10.93 4.75 10.03
C THR A 232 -10.39 6.16 10.21
N ASP A 233 -9.31 6.27 10.99
CA ASP A 233 -8.50 7.47 11.12
C ASP A 233 -7.53 7.69 9.96
N HIS A 234 -7.45 6.73 9.03
CA HIS A 234 -6.74 6.85 7.75
C HIS A 234 -7.65 7.36 6.62
N SER A 235 -7.03 7.75 5.51
CA SER A 235 -7.68 8.23 4.31
C SER A 235 -7.02 7.60 3.11
N LEU A 236 -7.85 7.20 2.15
CA LEU A 236 -7.39 6.47 0.98
C LEU A 236 -6.40 7.31 0.17
N VAL A 237 -5.18 6.80 0.00
CA VAL A 237 -4.20 7.36 -0.94
C VAL A 237 -4.30 6.61 -2.26
N CYS A 238 -4.52 7.33 -3.37
CA CYS A 238 -4.55 6.73 -4.70
C CYS A 238 -3.47 7.32 -5.60
N SER A 239 -2.84 6.44 -6.37
CA SER A 239 -2.00 6.79 -7.51
C SER A 239 -2.72 6.46 -8.81
N LYS A 240 -2.86 7.45 -9.70
CA LYS A 240 -3.40 7.25 -11.05
C LYS A 240 -2.24 6.99 -12.00
N VAL A 241 -2.24 5.85 -12.68
CA VAL A 241 -1.12 5.39 -13.53
C VAL A 241 -1.50 5.24 -15.00
N LYS A 242 -0.50 5.31 -15.89
CA LYS A 242 -0.61 5.12 -17.35
C LYS A 242 -0.37 3.65 -17.72
N LEU A 243 -1.20 2.75 -17.20
CA LEU A 243 -1.11 1.31 -17.47
C LEU A 243 -2.47 0.79 -17.93
N ILE A 244 -2.48 -0.14 -18.89
CA ILE A 244 -3.70 -0.71 -19.46
C ILE A 244 -3.68 -2.23 -19.21
N PRO A 245 -4.51 -2.74 -18.28
CA PRO A 245 -4.59 -4.18 -18.00
C PRO A 245 -5.02 -4.97 -19.23
N ILE A 246 -4.48 -6.19 -19.39
CA ILE A 246 -4.86 -7.13 -20.45
C ILE A 246 -5.06 -8.53 -19.87
N THR A 247 -6.11 -9.21 -20.35
CA THR A 247 -6.37 -10.61 -20.01
C THR A 247 -5.37 -11.48 -20.75
N THR A 248 -4.64 -12.31 -20.03
CA THR A 248 -3.86 -13.38 -20.64
C THR A 248 -4.76 -14.60 -20.74
N HIS A 249 -5.13 -14.98 -21.96
CA HIS A 249 -5.60 -16.34 -22.21
C HIS A 249 -4.36 -17.24 -22.13
N ILE A 250 -4.14 -17.84 -20.96
CA ILE A 250 -3.20 -18.95 -20.82
C ILE A 250 -3.94 -20.21 -21.26
#